data_AF-A0A662RQM9-F1
#
_entry.id   AF-A0A662RQM9-F1
#
_cell.length_a   1.000
_cell.length_b   1.000
_cell.length_c   1.000
_cell.angle_alpha   90.00
_cell.angle_beta   90.00
_cell.angle_gamma   90.00
#
_symmetry.space_group_name_H-M   'P 1'
#
loop_
_entity.id
_entity.type
_entity.pdbx_description
1 polymer ?
#
loop_
_entity_poly.entity_id
_entity_poly.type
_entity_poly.pdbx_seq_one_letter_code
_entity_poly.pdbx_strand_id
1 'polypeptide(L)'
;MMIQMKILERIRGFSFNPSKEFAASKDDTLTEAFKYYVLLLAILALILALAVSIVATAMASMLALSELTLMPGLPELGKIAPLLGAGAFVGIIAAGIIAALYIAVWLHIWVYLFGGRKGLKQTTKAITYGATPCLILGWVPGPNVIIAPIWSLLLVITGLMELHELSPGRSILAVILAILLPLIIIGVIAAFIVPIIL
;
A
#
# COMPACT_ATOMS: atom_id res chain seq x y z
N MET A 1 19.62 18.97 2.47
CA MET A 1 18.78 19.45 3.58
C MET A 1 17.40 19.95 3.13
N MET A 2 17.30 20.81 2.10
CA MET A 2 15.99 21.35 1.64
C MET A 2 14.96 20.33 1.11
N ILE A 3 15.38 19.23 0.47
CA ILE A 3 14.44 18.21 -0.06
C ILE A 3 13.83 17.37 1.07
N GLN A 4 14.60 17.06 2.11
CA GLN A 4 14.18 16.25 3.26
C GLN A 4 13.19 17.01 4.17
N MET A 5 13.33 18.33 4.28
CA MET A 5 12.37 19.15 5.03
C MET A 5 11.00 19.18 4.33
N LYS A 6 10.98 19.28 3.00
CA LYS A 6 9.74 19.27 2.22
C LYS A 6 8.96 17.96 2.33
N ILE A 7 9.63 16.79 2.29
CA ILE A 7 8.92 15.51 2.38
C ILE A 7 8.28 15.30 3.76
N LEU A 8 8.98 15.67 4.83
CA LEU A 8 8.45 15.53 6.19
C LEU A 8 7.26 16.47 6.42
N GLU A 9 7.32 17.69 5.90
CA GLU A 9 6.20 18.63 5.90
C GLU A 9 4.98 18.03 5.19
N ARG A 10 5.17 17.38 4.03
CA ARG A 10 4.07 16.72 3.31
C ARG A 10 3.49 15.52 4.06
N ILE A 11 4.34 14.66 4.64
CA ILE A 11 3.87 13.53 5.48
C ILE A 11 3.01 14.08 6.61
N ARG A 12 3.50 15.11 7.32
CA ARG A 12 2.76 15.73 8.42
C ARG A 12 1.47 16.39 7.93
N GLY A 13 1.51 17.06 6.78
CA GLY A 13 0.35 17.68 6.13
C GLY A 13 -0.74 16.66 5.84
N PHE A 14 -0.41 15.59 5.11
CA PHE A 14 -1.37 14.54 4.78
C PHE A 14 -1.85 13.76 6.00
N SER A 15 -1.00 13.49 6.98
CA SER A 15 -1.38 12.74 8.17
C SER A 15 -2.29 13.53 9.11
N PHE A 16 -1.98 14.81 9.36
CA PHE A 16 -2.64 15.57 10.44
C PHE A 16 -3.49 16.75 9.96
N ASN A 17 -3.30 17.23 8.74
CA ASN A 17 -4.10 18.30 8.14
C ASN A 17 -4.59 17.93 6.72
N PRO A 18 -5.17 16.73 6.53
CA PRO A 18 -5.37 16.17 5.20
C PRO A 18 -6.23 17.04 4.28
N SER A 19 -7.34 17.61 4.76
CA SER A 19 -8.20 18.44 3.92
C SER A 19 -7.44 19.62 3.31
N LYS A 20 -6.66 20.34 4.14
CA LYS A 20 -5.85 21.47 3.68
C LYS A 20 -4.76 21.02 2.70
N GLU A 21 -4.07 19.93 3.02
CA GLU A 21 -2.97 19.44 2.18
C GLU A 21 -3.49 18.92 0.83
N PHE A 22 -4.58 18.16 0.80
CA PHE A 22 -5.21 17.71 -0.44
C PHE A 22 -5.75 18.88 -1.27
N ALA A 23 -6.38 19.87 -0.65
CA ALA A 23 -6.83 21.07 -1.35
C ALA A 23 -5.66 21.83 -2.00
N ALA A 24 -4.53 21.97 -1.29
CA ALA A 24 -3.31 22.57 -1.82
C ALA A 24 -2.67 21.72 -2.95
N SER A 25 -2.91 20.41 -2.95
CA SER A 25 -2.36 19.47 -3.92
C SER A 25 -3.20 19.34 -5.20
N LYS A 26 -4.26 20.15 -5.39
CA LYS A 26 -5.12 20.09 -6.58
C LYS A 26 -4.33 20.31 -7.87
N ASP A 27 -3.36 21.21 -7.83
CA ASP A 27 -2.53 21.61 -8.95
C ASP A 27 -1.24 20.78 -9.09
N ASP A 28 -0.93 19.93 -8.11
CA ASP A 28 0.19 18.98 -8.21
C ASP A 28 0.04 18.13 -9.48
N THR A 29 1.15 17.98 -10.19
CA THR A 29 1.25 17.05 -11.31
C THR A 29 1.17 15.61 -10.81
N LEU A 30 0.76 14.70 -11.70
CA LEU A 30 0.76 13.27 -11.39
C LEU A 30 2.17 12.78 -11.03
N THR A 31 3.19 13.32 -11.70
CA THR A 31 4.60 13.00 -11.45
C THR A 31 5.04 13.37 -10.03
N GLU A 32 4.59 14.50 -9.48
CA GLU A 32 4.90 14.89 -8.10
C GLU A 32 4.30 13.92 -7.08
N ALA A 33 3.04 13.53 -7.29
CA ALA A 33 2.36 12.56 -6.44
C ALA A 33 3.04 11.18 -6.48
N PHE A 34 3.46 10.72 -7.66
CA PHE A 34 4.22 9.47 -7.79
C PHE A 34 5.62 9.56 -7.19
N LYS A 35 6.33 10.67 -7.35
CA LYS A 35 7.65 10.85 -6.72
C LYS A 35 7.55 10.75 -5.20
N TYR A 36 6.53 11.40 -4.61
CA TYR A 36 6.24 11.27 -3.18
C TYR A 36 5.97 9.82 -2.78
N TYR A 37 5.04 9.15 -3.49
CA TYR A 37 4.63 7.78 -3.19
C TYR A 37 5.77 6.78 -3.34
N VAL A 38 6.50 6.81 -4.47
CA VAL A 38 7.60 5.89 -4.77
C VAL A 38 8.75 6.07 -3.78
N LEU A 39 9.02 7.31 -3.35
CA LEU A 39 10.03 7.55 -2.31
C LEU A 39 9.66 6.85 -0.99
N LEU A 40 8.43 7.03 -0.51
CA LEU A 40 7.98 6.38 0.72
C LEU A 40 7.87 4.85 0.56
N LEU A 41 7.42 4.39 -0.60
CA LEU A 41 7.36 2.97 -0.93
C LEU A 41 8.77 2.34 -0.96
N ALA A 42 9.77 3.05 -1.48
CA ALA A 42 11.15 2.57 -1.47
C ALA A 42 11.72 2.46 -0.05
N ILE A 43 11.36 3.39 0.84
CA ILE A 43 11.73 3.30 2.26
C ILE A 43 11.07 2.07 2.90
N LEU A 44 9.76 1.90 2.71
CA LEU A 44 9.04 0.72 3.21
C LEU A 44 9.63 -0.59 2.66
N ALA A 45 9.86 -0.65 1.35
CA ALA A 45 10.42 -1.82 0.68
C ALA A 45 11.80 -2.17 1.21
N LEU A 46 12.66 -1.17 1.48
CA LEU A 46 13.97 -1.38 2.06
C LEU A 46 13.87 -1.97 3.46
N ILE A 47 13.02 -1.42 4.33
CA ILE A 47 12.84 -1.91 5.70
C ILE A 47 12.35 -3.36 5.69
N LEU A 48 11.33 -3.66 4.88
CA LEU A 48 10.77 -5.00 4.78
C LEU A 48 11.73 -6.00 4.13
N ALA A 49 12.49 -5.59 3.12
CA ALA A 49 13.51 -6.43 2.50
C ALA A 49 14.63 -6.82 3.48
N LEU A 50 15.07 -5.86 4.31
CA LEU A 50 16.03 -6.13 5.37
C LEU A 50 15.44 -7.10 6.41
N ALA A 51 14.18 -6.91 6.80
CA ALA A 51 13.51 -7.84 7.71
C ALA A 51 13.46 -9.27 7.13
N VAL A 52 13.12 -9.41 5.84
CA VAL A 52 13.13 -10.71 5.14
C VAL A 52 14.52 -11.35 5.17
N SER A 53 15.58 -10.61 4.81
CA SER A 53 16.95 -11.12 4.86
C SER A 53 17.36 -11.58 6.26
N ILE A 54 17.04 -10.77 7.29
CA ILE A 54 17.39 -11.07 8.69
C ILE A 54 16.65 -12.31 9.16
N VAL A 55 15.35 -12.39 8.92
CA VAL A 55 14.51 -13.55 9.31
C VAL A 55 14.97 -14.81 8.59
N ALA A 56 15.21 -14.75 7.28
CA ALA A 56 15.69 -15.90 6.50
C ALA A 56 17.05 -16.40 7.01
N THR A 57 17.96 -15.49 7.35
CA THR A 57 19.27 -15.83 7.93
C THR A 57 19.11 -16.46 9.32
N ALA A 58 18.27 -15.87 10.18
CA ALA A 58 18.02 -16.39 11.53
C ALA A 58 17.37 -17.78 11.49
N MET A 59 16.39 -18.00 10.61
CA MET A 59 15.76 -19.29 10.37
C MET A 59 16.77 -20.32 9.86
N ALA A 60 17.64 -19.95 8.92
CA ALA A 60 18.69 -20.82 8.43
C ALA A 60 19.65 -21.25 9.55
N SER A 61 20.05 -20.33 10.42
CA SER A 61 20.91 -20.61 11.58
C SER A 61 20.23 -21.52 12.60
N MET A 62 18.93 -21.30 12.88
CA MET A 62 18.16 -22.18 13.78
C MET A 62 18.01 -23.59 13.20
N LEU A 63 17.75 -23.71 11.90
CA LEU A 63 17.65 -25.00 11.22
C LEU A 63 19.01 -25.71 11.18
N ALA A 64 20.09 -24.95 11.01
CA ALA A 64 21.46 -25.47 11.03
C ALA A 64 21.84 -26.06 12.41
N LEU A 65 21.27 -25.54 13.49
CA LEU A 65 21.44 -26.06 14.85
C LEU A 65 20.53 -27.25 15.19
N SER A 66 19.56 -27.56 14.32
CA SER A 66 18.72 -28.76 14.44
C SER A 66 19.34 -29.95 13.69
N GLU A 67 19.17 -31.17 14.20
CA GLU A 67 19.69 -32.41 13.59
C GLU A 67 19.17 -32.68 12.16
N LEU A 68 18.23 -31.87 11.67
CA LEU A 68 17.70 -31.88 10.31
C LEU A 68 18.75 -31.53 9.22
N THR A 69 19.93 -31.06 9.63
CA THR A 69 21.09 -30.75 8.78
C THR A 69 21.74 -31.95 8.09
N LEU A 70 21.40 -33.18 8.50
CA LEU A 70 21.96 -34.39 7.89
C LEU A 70 21.30 -34.78 6.55
N MET A 71 20.28 -34.03 6.07
CA MET A 71 19.65 -34.30 4.78
C MET A 71 20.47 -33.69 3.62
N PRO A 72 21.06 -34.52 2.73
CA PRO A 72 21.79 -34.02 1.57
C PRO A 72 20.84 -33.27 0.63
N GLY A 73 21.22 -32.07 0.21
CA GLY A 73 20.44 -31.28 -0.75
C GLY A 73 19.50 -30.23 -0.13
N LEU A 74 19.46 -30.08 1.20
CA LEU A 74 18.85 -28.90 1.81
C LEU A 74 19.74 -27.68 1.46
N PRO A 75 19.28 -26.74 0.63
CA PRO A 75 20.11 -25.63 0.23
C PRO A 75 20.42 -24.77 1.44
N GLU A 76 21.63 -24.23 1.43
CA GLU A 76 22.20 -23.29 2.39
C GLU A 76 21.34 -22.01 2.43
N LEU A 77 20.17 -22.07 3.07
CA LEU A 77 19.16 -21.01 3.11
C LEU A 77 19.78 -19.67 3.55
N GLY A 78 20.82 -19.73 4.39
CA GLY A 78 21.62 -18.57 4.80
C GLY A 78 22.41 -17.90 3.67
N LYS A 79 22.91 -18.64 2.67
CA LYS A 79 23.64 -18.06 1.52
C LYS A 79 22.72 -17.38 0.51
N ILE A 80 21.46 -17.82 0.40
CA ILE A 80 20.48 -17.18 -0.48
C ILE A 80 19.65 -16.10 0.23
N ALA A 81 19.77 -15.94 1.55
CA ALA A 81 19.02 -14.93 2.30
C ALA A 81 19.18 -13.48 1.77
N PRO A 82 20.39 -13.01 1.38
CA PRO A 82 20.53 -11.70 0.75
C PRO A 82 19.80 -11.59 -0.60
N LEU A 83 19.76 -12.68 -1.37
CA LEU A 83 19.04 -12.73 -2.64
C LEU A 83 17.52 -12.67 -2.41
N LEU A 84 17.01 -13.35 -1.36
CA LEU A 84 15.60 -13.26 -0.97
C LEU A 84 15.21 -11.84 -0.57
N GLY A 85 16.05 -11.13 0.20
CA GLY A 85 15.82 -9.72 0.51
C GLY A 85 15.84 -8.82 -0.72
N ALA A 86 16.80 -9.00 -1.63
CA ALA A 86 16.84 -8.25 -2.89
C ALA A 86 15.59 -8.51 -3.75
N GLY A 87 15.16 -9.79 -3.83
CA GLY A 87 13.92 -10.17 -4.49
C GLY A 87 12.69 -9.54 -3.84
N ALA A 88 12.62 -9.52 -2.51
CA ALA A 88 11.54 -8.88 -1.76
C ALA A 88 11.52 -7.36 -2.01
N PHE A 89 12.68 -6.69 -2.04
CA PHE A 89 12.75 -5.26 -2.35
C PHE A 89 12.13 -4.93 -3.71
N VAL A 90 12.57 -5.62 -4.77
CA VAL A 90 12.06 -5.43 -6.13
C VAL A 90 10.57 -5.81 -6.20
N GLY A 91 10.20 -6.92 -5.58
CA GLY A 91 8.82 -7.41 -5.53
C GLY A 91 7.86 -6.42 -4.85
N ILE A 92 8.25 -5.84 -3.72
CA ILE A 92 7.43 -4.86 -2.99
C ILE A 92 7.26 -3.57 -3.79
N ILE A 93 8.32 -3.06 -4.42
CA ILE A 93 8.23 -1.89 -5.29
C ILE A 93 7.27 -2.16 -6.46
N ALA A 94 7.46 -3.28 -7.16
CA ALA A 94 6.64 -3.65 -8.30
C ALA A 94 5.16 -3.85 -7.89
N ALA A 95 4.92 -4.64 -6.84
CA ALA A 95 3.58 -4.89 -6.33
C ALA A 95 2.92 -3.61 -5.83
N GLY A 96 3.64 -2.73 -5.12
CA GLY A 96 3.10 -1.45 -4.63
C GLY A 96 2.65 -0.54 -5.76
N ILE A 97 3.47 -0.38 -6.81
CA ILE A 97 3.13 0.44 -7.98
C ILE A 97 1.93 -0.16 -8.73
N ILE A 98 1.93 -1.47 -8.99
CA ILE A 98 0.84 -2.16 -9.67
C ILE A 98 -0.46 -2.03 -8.85
N ALA A 99 -0.39 -2.25 -7.54
CA ALA A 99 -1.53 -2.12 -6.64
C ALA A 99 -2.08 -0.69 -6.63
N ALA A 100 -1.22 0.34 -6.51
CA ALA A 100 -1.66 1.73 -6.52
C ALA A 100 -2.39 2.11 -7.82
N LEU A 101 -1.88 1.66 -8.97
CA LEU A 101 -2.51 1.89 -10.28
C LEU A 101 -3.83 1.15 -10.41
N TYR A 102 -3.84 -0.15 -10.07
CA TYR A 102 -5.04 -0.98 -10.09
C TYR A 102 -6.14 -0.39 -9.19
N ILE A 103 -5.80 -0.06 -7.93
CA ILE A 103 -6.74 0.53 -6.96
C ILE A 103 -7.22 1.89 -7.47
N ALA A 104 -6.36 2.74 -8.03
CA ALA A 104 -6.76 4.03 -8.55
C ALA A 104 -7.77 3.90 -9.71
N VAL A 105 -7.53 3.00 -10.67
CA VAL A 105 -8.45 2.73 -11.78
C VAL A 105 -9.77 2.15 -11.26
N TRP A 106 -9.69 1.14 -10.40
CA TRP A 106 -10.87 0.49 -9.82
C TRP A 106 -11.73 1.46 -9.02
N LEU A 107 -11.12 2.23 -8.11
CA LEU A 107 -11.82 3.25 -7.33
C LEU A 107 -12.40 4.35 -8.21
N HIS A 108 -11.73 4.71 -9.31
CA HIS A 108 -12.21 5.76 -10.21
C HIS A 108 -13.57 5.43 -10.85
N ILE A 109 -13.86 4.15 -11.09
CA ILE A 109 -15.18 3.70 -11.60
C ILE A 109 -16.29 4.14 -10.64
N TRP A 110 -16.09 3.92 -9.34
CA TRP A 110 -17.06 4.29 -8.29
C TRP A 110 -17.11 5.79 -8.07
N VAL A 111 -15.95 6.46 -8.05
CA VAL A 111 -15.87 7.93 -7.98
C VAL A 111 -16.65 8.55 -9.14
N TYR A 112 -16.51 8.00 -10.36
CA TYR A 112 -17.27 8.43 -11.52
C TYR A 112 -18.77 8.12 -11.37
N LEU A 113 -19.15 6.96 -10.83
CA LEU A 113 -20.56 6.66 -10.56
C LEU A 113 -21.21 7.69 -9.61
N PHE A 114 -20.47 8.13 -8.58
CA PHE A 114 -20.96 9.08 -7.57
C PHE A 114 -20.71 10.56 -7.89
N GLY A 115 -20.39 10.89 -9.15
CA GLY A 115 -20.34 12.28 -9.63
C GLY A 115 -18.96 12.94 -9.64
N GLY A 116 -17.88 12.22 -9.31
CA GLY A 116 -16.51 12.71 -9.45
C GLY A 116 -16.13 12.82 -10.92
N ARG A 117 -15.79 14.03 -11.38
CA ARG A 117 -15.53 14.32 -12.80
C ARG A 117 -14.19 15.01 -13.05
N LYS A 118 -13.33 15.13 -12.04
CA LYS A 118 -12.02 15.80 -12.16
C LYS A 118 -10.93 14.90 -12.78
N GLY A 119 -11.31 13.72 -13.27
CA GLY A 119 -10.47 12.79 -14.02
C GLY A 119 -9.67 11.80 -13.16
N LEU A 120 -9.16 10.75 -13.80
CA LEU A 120 -8.41 9.67 -13.14
C LEU A 120 -7.19 10.19 -12.37
N LYS A 121 -6.52 11.24 -12.89
CA LYS A 121 -5.35 11.86 -12.24
C LYS A 121 -5.63 12.23 -10.77
N GLN A 122 -6.81 12.80 -10.49
CA GLN A 122 -7.19 13.19 -9.13
C GLN A 122 -7.47 11.98 -8.23
N THR A 123 -8.05 10.90 -8.77
CA THR A 123 -8.20 9.64 -8.01
C THR A 123 -6.84 9.01 -7.71
N THR A 124 -5.92 9.02 -8.67
CA THR A 124 -4.56 8.52 -8.45
C THR A 124 -3.85 9.33 -7.37
N LYS A 125 -3.96 10.68 -7.38
CA LYS A 125 -3.42 11.52 -6.29
C LYS A 125 -4.03 11.20 -4.92
N ALA A 126 -5.34 10.98 -4.86
CA ALA A 126 -6.02 10.56 -3.62
C ALA A 126 -5.45 9.23 -3.09
N ILE A 127 -5.19 8.26 -3.96
CA ILE A 127 -4.57 6.97 -3.59
C ILE A 127 -3.12 7.14 -3.16
N THR A 128 -2.28 7.81 -3.97
CA THR A 128 -0.83 7.89 -3.73
C THR A 128 -0.49 8.70 -2.48
N TYR A 129 -1.22 9.80 -2.23
CA TYR A 129 -1.05 10.57 -0.99
C TYR A 129 -1.78 9.92 0.19
N GLY A 130 -2.98 9.38 -0.04
CA GLY A 130 -3.78 8.72 1.00
C GLY A 130 -3.10 7.47 1.57
N ALA A 131 -2.23 6.81 0.80
CA ALA A 131 -1.44 5.66 1.26
C ALA A 131 -0.36 6.01 2.30
N THR A 132 -0.14 7.29 2.62
CA THR A 132 0.93 7.74 3.54
C THR A 132 1.01 6.94 4.85
N PRO A 133 -0.09 6.72 5.61
CA PRO A 133 -0.03 5.96 6.86
C PRO A 133 0.46 4.52 6.65
N CYS A 134 -0.03 3.83 5.61
CA CYS A 134 0.47 2.49 5.26
C CYS A 134 1.96 2.50 4.90
N LEU A 135 2.44 3.53 4.19
CA LEU A 135 3.84 3.60 3.78
C LEU A 135 4.80 3.87 4.94
N ILE A 136 4.37 4.66 5.94
CA ILE A 136 5.23 5.01 7.08
C ILE A 136 5.09 4.05 8.27
N LEU A 137 3.94 3.39 8.43
CA LEU A 137 3.65 2.47 9.56
C LEU A 137 3.58 1.00 9.16
N GLY A 138 3.54 0.67 7.86
CA GLY A 138 3.32 -0.70 7.38
C GLY A 138 4.41 -1.71 7.75
N TRP A 139 5.56 -1.25 8.21
CA TRP A 139 6.64 -2.10 8.71
C TRP A 139 6.53 -2.39 10.22
N VAL A 140 5.72 -1.63 10.96
CA VAL A 140 5.60 -1.78 12.41
C VAL A 140 4.60 -2.90 12.71
N PRO A 141 5.00 -3.98 13.41
CA PRO A 141 4.11 -5.08 13.73
C PRO A 141 3.04 -4.70 14.77
N GLY A 142 2.10 -5.61 15.01
CA GLY A 142 1.07 -5.47 16.05
C GLY A 142 -0.16 -4.67 15.58
N PRO A 143 -0.72 -3.76 16.40
CA PRO A 143 -1.96 -3.04 16.09
C PRO A 143 -1.91 -2.23 14.79
N ASN A 144 -0.72 -1.83 14.34
CA ASN A 144 -0.51 -1.03 13.14
C ASN A 144 -0.94 -1.74 11.84
N VAL A 145 -1.01 -3.08 11.86
CA VAL A 145 -1.56 -3.88 10.75
C VAL A 145 -3.01 -3.50 10.45
N ILE A 146 -3.75 -3.00 11.45
CA ILE A 146 -5.15 -2.55 11.31
C ILE A 146 -5.24 -1.03 11.26
N ILE A 147 -4.47 -0.33 12.10
CA ILE A 147 -4.54 1.14 12.22
C ILE A 147 -4.12 1.83 10.93
N ALA A 148 -3.02 1.41 10.31
CA ALA A 148 -2.47 2.10 9.13
C ALA A 148 -3.39 2.00 7.89
N PRO A 149 -4.00 0.84 7.58
CA PRO A 149 -5.00 0.74 6.51
C PRO A 149 -6.24 1.60 6.77
N ILE A 150 -6.81 1.57 7.98
CA ILE A 150 -8.01 2.37 8.31
C ILE A 150 -7.69 3.86 8.18
N TRP A 151 -6.55 4.31 8.69
CA TRP A 151 -6.13 5.70 8.54
C TRP A 151 -5.94 6.07 7.07
N SER A 152 -5.29 5.21 6.28
CA SER A 152 -5.12 5.46 4.84
C SER A 152 -6.46 5.56 4.12
N LEU A 153 -7.46 4.77 4.49
CA LEU A 153 -8.82 4.88 3.95
C LEU A 153 -9.46 6.23 4.27
N LEU A 154 -9.32 6.72 5.51
CA LEU A 154 -9.80 8.06 5.89
C LEU A 154 -9.13 9.17 5.07
N LEU A 155 -7.82 9.03 4.80
CA LEU A 155 -7.10 9.98 3.95
C LEU A 155 -7.53 9.89 2.49
N VAL A 156 -7.78 8.69 1.95
CA VAL A 156 -8.33 8.51 0.60
C VAL A 156 -9.70 9.17 0.50
N ILE A 157 -10.59 8.96 1.47
CA ILE A 157 -11.92 9.61 1.51
C ILE A 157 -11.77 11.13 1.50
N THR A 158 -10.88 11.67 2.34
CA THR A 158 -10.60 13.12 2.37
C THR A 158 -10.05 13.60 1.03
N GLY A 159 -9.12 12.85 0.42
CA GLY A 159 -8.57 13.15 -0.89
C GLY A 159 -9.64 13.16 -1.99
N LEU A 160 -10.61 12.24 -1.95
CA LEU A 160 -11.75 12.26 -2.87
C LEU A 160 -12.65 13.48 -2.66
N MET A 161 -12.94 13.82 -1.40
CA MET A 161 -13.74 15.02 -1.09
C MET A 161 -13.08 16.29 -1.63
N GLU A 162 -11.79 16.47 -1.38
CA GLU A 162 -11.10 17.69 -1.78
C GLU A 162 -10.77 17.72 -3.28
N LEU A 163 -10.20 16.64 -3.82
CA LEU A 163 -9.70 16.63 -5.21
C LEU A 163 -10.80 16.43 -6.26
N HIS A 164 -11.88 15.73 -5.91
CA HIS A 164 -13.06 15.58 -6.78
C HIS A 164 -14.23 16.47 -6.40
N GLU A 165 -14.12 17.23 -5.31
CA GLU A 165 -15.19 18.10 -4.78
C GLU A 165 -16.47 17.30 -4.48
N LEU A 166 -16.29 16.06 -4.03
CA LEU A 166 -17.38 15.17 -3.65
C LEU A 166 -17.86 15.48 -2.23
N SER A 167 -19.18 15.34 -2.02
CA SER A 167 -19.72 15.39 -0.66
C SER A 167 -19.18 14.22 0.18
N PRO A 168 -19.14 14.34 1.52
CA PRO A 168 -18.63 13.27 2.39
C PRO A 168 -19.33 11.93 2.14
N GLY A 169 -20.66 11.92 2.05
CA GLY A 169 -21.44 10.70 1.80
C GLY A 169 -21.10 10.03 0.47
N ARG A 170 -20.92 10.80 -0.60
CA ARG A 170 -20.55 10.26 -1.92
C ARG A 170 -19.14 9.66 -1.92
N SER A 171 -18.20 10.31 -1.25
CA SER A 171 -16.82 9.82 -1.12
C SER A 171 -16.76 8.52 -0.32
N ILE A 172 -17.50 8.45 0.80
CA ILE A 172 -17.61 7.24 1.62
C ILE A 172 -18.24 6.10 0.82
N LEU A 173 -19.35 6.34 0.13
CA LEU A 173 -20.02 5.30 -0.68
C LEU A 173 -19.11 4.78 -1.80
N ALA A 174 -18.36 5.66 -2.47
CA ALA A 174 -17.41 5.25 -3.50
C ALA A 174 -16.35 4.27 -2.96
N VAL A 175 -15.78 4.58 -1.79
CA VAL A 175 -14.76 3.74 -1.15
C VAL A 175 -15.36 2.43 -0.62
N ILE A 176 -16.53 2.47 0.03
CA ILE A 176 -17.22 1.28 0.54
C ILE A 176 -17.53 0.30 -0.61
N LEU A 177 -18.11 0.78 -1.72
CA LEU A 177 -18.42 -0.10 -2.85
C LEU A 177 -17.17 -0.64 -3.53
N ALA A 178 -16.10 0.17 -3.63
CA ALA A 178 -14.83 -0.29 -4.17
C ALA A 178 -14.22 -1.45 -3.37
N ILE A 179 -14.45 -1.50 -2.06
CA ILE A 179 -13.96 -2.57 -1.17
C ILE A 179 -14.92 -3.76 -1.13
N LEU A 180 -16.22 -3.50 -0.98
CA LEU A 180 -17.21 -4.57 -0.78
C LEU A 180 -17.41 -5.42 -2.03
N LEU A 181 -17.40 -4.84 -3.24
CA LEU A 181 -17.71 -5.62 -4.44
C LEU A 181 -16.69 -6.74 -4.70
N PRO A 182 -15.36 -6.51 -4.68
CA PRO A 182 -14.38 -7.58 -4.80
C PRO A 182 -14.54 -8.67 -3.72
N LEU A 183 -14.83 -8.28 -2.47
CA LEU A 183 -15.01 -9.24 -1.38
C LEU A 183 -16.25 -10.13 -1.59
N ILE A 184 -17.35 -9.55 -2.07
CA ILE A 184 -18.56 -10.31 -2.42
C ILE A 184 -18.26 -11.29 -3.56
N ILE A 185 -17.57 -10.83 -4.61
CA ILE A 185 -17.21 -11.70 -5.76
C ILE A 185 -16.35 -12.88 -5.29
N ILE A 186 -15.33 -12.63 -4.47
CA ILE A 186 -14.46 -13.69 -3.91
C ILE A 186 -15.28 -14.66 -3.05
N GLY A 187 -16.16 -14.16 -2.19
CA GLY A 187 -17.01 -14.99 -1.33
C GLY A 187 -17.98 -15.87 -2.12
N VAL A 188 -18.57 -15.33 -3.19
CA VAL A 188 -19.44 -16.08 -4.11
C VAL A 188 -18.64 -17.16 -4.83
N ILE A 189 -17.49 -16.82 -5.43
CA ILE A 189 -16.63 -17.81 -6.11
C ILE A 189 -16.22 -18.92 -5.15
N ALA A 190 -15.77 -18.58 -3.94
CA ALA A 190 -15.41 -19.57 -2.93
C ALA A 190 -16.58 -20.49 -2.58
N ALA A 191 -17.80 -19.95 -2.40
CA ALA A 191 -18.99 -20.74 -2.10
C ALA A 191 -19.37 -21.75 -3.19
N PHE A 192 -19.10 -21.45 -4.47
CA PHE A 192 -19.38 -22.37 -5.58
C PHE A 192 -18.24 -23.32 -5.91
N ILE A 193 -16.98 -22.87 -5.80
CA ILE A 193 -15.80 -23.64 -6.23
C ILE A 193 -15.31 -24.59 -5.12
N VAL A 194 -15.34 -24.17 -3.85
CA VAL A 194 -14.83 -25.00 -2.74
C VAL A 194 -15.57 -26.35 -2.64
N PRO A 195 -16.90 -26.42 -2.75
CA PRO A 195 -17.62 -27.71 -2.71
C PRO A 195 -17.36 -28.63 -3.91
N ILE A 196 -16.78 -28.13 -5.00
CA ILE A 196 -16.45 -28.93 -6.19
C ILE A 196 -15.05 -29.56 -6.05
N ILE A 197 -14.16 -28.92 -5.28
CA ILE A 197 -12.76 -29.33 -5.12
C ILE A 197 -12.58 -30.24 -3.89
N LEU A 198 -13.47 -30.17 -2.90
CA LEU A 198 -13.52 -31.03 -1.71
C LEU A 198 -14.45 -32.23 -1.93
#